data_AF-A0A4S8L5B1-F1
#
_entry.id   AF-A0A4S8L5B1-F1
#
_cell.length_a   1.000
_cell.length_b   1.000
_cell.length_c   1.000
_cell.angle_alpha   90.00
_cell.angle_beta   90.00
_cell.angle_gamma   90.00
#
_symmetry.space_group_name_H-M   'P 1'
#
loop_
_entity.id
_entity.type
_entity.pdbx_description
1 polymer ?
#
loop_
_entity_poly.entity_id
_entity_poly.type
_entity_poly.pdbx_seq_one_letter_code
_entity_poly.pdbx_strand_id
1 'polypeptide(L)'
;MIARRRKALQFVRRLPSGVHKKFERPLPRVRASDEICPPRMIHTVSLKLIEVSSNSPDTPTPQYAILSHRWNSRAGQEISYEEFLQSPRSRATKRKIGYQKILLGCKQARIDKLDYLWVDTCCIDQEDIGDVHQNIKSMFAYYQHSCVCYAYLADVDSDAELNDELTEYGTCHQPDTMIPKKVIDHEPPSLEFKHFKKSEWHRRGWTLQELLAPKEVFFFDQSWKYLGTRSVRAREIQSATGIPEDVIQGKTCIHDVNVKERMSWSTLRVTSKAPDQAYCLFGILGVTIEPDYSEDVKTAFNRLREAYIKQYPDKAIIEFGWHVYGGDIFSNLLKQISQRHVQGGPVKKVDLHELDANEWTE
;
A
#
# COMPACT_ATOMS: atom_id res chain seq x y z
N MET A 1 31.40 -26.62 8.19
CA MET A 1 29.96 -26.31 8.04
C MET A 1 29.43 -25.40 9.17
N ILE A 2 30.23 -24.44 9.67
CA ILE A 2 29.83 -23.39 10.64
C ILE A 2 30.75 -22.17 10.39
N ALA A 3 30.59 -21.46 9.26
CA ALA A 3 31.39 -20.25 8.97
C ALA A 3 30.81 -19.32 7.88
N ARG A 4 29.53 -19.42 7.51
CA ARG A 4 28.94 -18.60 6.41
C ARG A 4 27.61 -17.91 6.79
N ARG A 5 27.48 -17.40 8.02
CA ARG A 5 26.28 -16.64 8.46
C ARG A 5 26.59 -15.30 9.14
N ARG A 6 27.65 -14.60 8.70
CA ARG A 6 27.95 -13.23 9.14
C ARG A 6 28.47 -12.39 7.99
N LYS A 7 27.57 -11.93 7.11
CA LYS A 7 27.78 -10.81 6.17
C LYS A 7 26.47 -10.51 5.43
N ALA A 8 25.50 -9.92 6.14
CA ALA A 8 24.29 -9.32 5.54
C ALA A 8 23.68 -8.30 6.51
N LEU A 9 24.50 -7.37 7.01
CA LEU A 9 24.06 -6.29 7.91
C LEU A 9 24.95 -5.05 7.72
N GLN A 10 25.22 -4.72 6.47
CA GLN A 10 25.87 -3.46 6.11
C GLN A 10 25.28 -3.03 4.77
N PHE A 11 24.18 -2.28 4.82
CA PHE A 11 23.80 -1.19 3.93
C PHE A 11 22.38 -0.72 4.30
N VAL A 12 22.17 -0.37 5.56
CA VAL A 12 20.99 0.44 5.91
C VAL A 12 21.42 1.88 5.73
N ARG A 13 21.18 2.41 4.52
CA ARG A 13 21.32 3.85 4.28
C ARG A 13 20.41 4.56 5.27
N ARG A 14 20.97 5.47 6.08
CA ARG A 14 20.18 6.50 6.76
C ARG A 14 19.37 7.24 5.68
N LEU A 15 18.14 7.64 6.02
CA LEU A 15 17.42 8.67 5.26
C LEU A 15 18.42 9.77 4.87
N PRO A 16 18.50 10.19 3.60
CA PRO A 16 19.36 11.29 3.22
C PRO A 16 19.08 12.47 4.14
N SER A 17 20.07 12.84 4.96
CA SER A 17 20.01 14.03 5.82
C SER A 17 19.90 15.25 4.90
N GLY A 18 18.67 15.71 4.66
CA GLY A 18 18.39 16.78 3.70
C GLY A 18 16.98 16.85 3.14
N VAL A 19 16.09 15.86 3.32
CA VAL A 19 14.69 15.94 2.84
C VAL A 19 13.76 16.52 3.91
N HIS A 20 14.14 17.67 4.48
CA HIS A 20 13.21 18.58 5.13
C HIS A 20 13.00 19.84 4.28
N LYS A 21 13.01 19.70 2.95
CA LYS A 21 12.27 20.67 2.16
C LYS A 21 10.80 20.36 2.39
N LYS A 22 10.16 21.20 3.21
CA LYS A 22 8.71 21.39 3.25
C LYS A 22 8.23 21.62 1.81
N PHE A 23 7.99 20.57 1.05
CA PHE A 23 6.93 20.61 0.07
C PHE A 23 5.66 20.47 0.90
N GLU A 24 5.15 21.62 1.33
CA GLU A 24 3.77 21.74 1.78
C GLU A 24 2.91 21.39 0.56
N ARG A 25 2.71 20.09 0.34
CA ARG A 25 1.61 19.62 -0.51
C ARG A 25 0.36 20.26 0.08
N PRO A 26 -0.54 20.82 -0.74
CA PRO A 26 -1.89 21.13 -0.28
C PRO A 26 -2.48 19.79 0.19
N LEU A 27 -2.44 19.55 1.50
CA LEU A 27 -3.05 18.37 2.07
C LEU A 27 -4.56 18.59 1.93
N PRO A 28 -5.31 17.59 1.44
CA PRO A 28 -6.76 17.71 1.35
C PRO A 28 -7.34 18.08 2.71
N ARG A 29 -8.44 18.83 2.70
CA ARG A 29 -9.21 19.15 3.91
C ARG A 29 -9.76 17.84 4.48
N VAL A 30 -9.01 17.24 5.40
CA VAL A 30 -9.49 16.21 6.33
C VAL A 30 -10.69 16.80 7.07
N ARG A 31 -11.76 16.05 7.26
CA ARG A 31 -12.89 16.57 8.03
C ARG A 31 -12.41 16.84 9.46
N ALA A 32 -12.95 17.87 10.10
CA ALA A 32 -12.67 18.16 11.50
C ALA A 32 -13.08 17.02 12.48
N SER A 33 -13.78 15.99 11.98
CA SER A 33 -14.29 14.84 12.73
C SER A 33 -13.49 13.55 12.53
N ASP A 34 -12.53 13.50 11.62
CA ASP A 34 -11.80 12.26 11.34
C ASP A 34 -10.68 12.13 12.38
N GLU A 35 -10.64 11.00 13.10
CA GLU A 35 -9.51 10.71 13.99
C GLU A 35 -8.23 10.66 13.16
N ILE A 36 -7.39 11.67 13.37
CA ILE A 36 -6.18 11.90 12.58
C ILE A 36 -5.09 10.87 12.94
N CYS A 37 -5.17 10.29 14.14
CA CYS A 37 -4.20 9.38 14.70
C CYS A 37 -4.86 8.06 15.09
N PRO A 38 -4.21 6.90 14.86
CA PRO A 38 -4.71 5.64 15.35
C PRO A 38 -4.88 5.63 16.88
N PRO A 39 -5.95 5.00 17.41
CA PRO A 39 -6.17 4.90 18.85
C PRO A 39 -5.16 4.00 19.54
N ARG A 40 -4.55 3.05 18.81
CA ARG A 40 -3.55 2.11 19.32
C ARG A 40 -2.34 2.02 18.43
N MET A 41 -1.16 1.96 19.04
CA MET A 41 0.11 1.77 18.33
C MET A 41 1.10 0.92 19.12
N ILE A 42 2.08 0.36 18.43
CA ILE A 42 3.19 -0.40 19.03
C ILE A 42 4.29 0.58 19.40
N HIS A 43 4.71 0.58 20.67
CA HIS A 43 5.95 1.23 21.06
C HIS A 43 7.15 0.37 20.64
N THR A 44 8.00 0.92 19.78
CA THR A 44 9.00 0.17 18.98
C THR A 44 10.13 -0.45 19.81
N VAL A 45 10.39 0.07 21.01
CA VAL A 45 11.39 -0.48 21.94
C VAL A 45 10.78 -1.53 22.87
N SER A 46 9.67 -1.20 23.52
CA SER A 46 9.06 -2.07 24.52
C SER A 46 8.21 -3.18 23.90
N LEU A 47 7.86 -3.07 22.61
CA LEU A 47 6.96 -3.97 21.89
C LEU A 47 5.66 -4.20 22.68
N LYS A 48 5.09 -3.10 23.17
CA LYS A 48 3.79 -3.06 23.84
C LYS A 48 2.84 -2.20 23.02
N LEU A 49 1.56 -2.55 23.04
CA LEU A 49 0.51 -1.68 22.55
C LEU A 49 0.31 -0.54 23.55
N ILE A 50 0.14 0.67 23.01
CA ILE A 50 -0.12 1.89 23.76
C ILE A 50 -1.41 2.50 23.20
N GLU A 51 -2.32 2.83 24.11
CA GLU A 51 -3.52 3.60 23.83
C GLU A 51 -3.16 5.08 23.71
N VAL A 52 -3.61 5.72 22.63
CA VAL A 52 -3.47 7.14 22.38
C VAL A 52 -4.80 7.79 22.74
N SER A 53 -4.83 8.52 23.85
CA SER A 53 -6.00 9.30 24.22
C SER A 53 -6.13 10.52 23.30
N SER A 54 -7.12 10.51 22.42
CA SER A 54 -7.44 11.59 21.47
C SER A 54 -8.03 12.86 22.12
N ASN A 55 -8.19 12.89 23.45
CA ASN A 55 -9.05 13.88 24.14
C ASN A 55 -8.32 14.95 24.97
N SER A 56 -6.99 15.07 24.87
CA SER A 56 -6.28 16.19 25.51
C SER A 56 -5.82 17.18 24.43
N PRO A 57 -6.40 18.39 24.35
CA PRO A 57 -5.98 19.42 23.40
C PRO A 57 -4.52 19.87 23.60
N ASP A 58 -3.92 19.54 24.74
CA ASP A 58 -2.53 19.89 25.10
C ASP A 58 -1.53 18.77 24.76
N THR A 59 -1.98 17.59 24.33
CA THR A 59 -1.09 16.48 24.01
C THR A 59 -0.82 16.43 22.51
N PRO A 60 0.40 16.73 22.04
CA PRO A 60 0.71 16.67 20.62
C PRO A 60 0.54 15.25 20.10
N THR A 61 -0.08 15.12 18.91
CA THR A 61 -0.22 13.84 18.24
C THR A 61 1.15 13.17 18.10
N PRO A 62 1.33 11.92 18.59
CA PRO A 62 2.61 11.25 18.53
C PRO A 62 3.03 11.06 17.07
N GLN A 63 4.32 11.22 16.80
CA GLN A 63 4.89 10.89 15.50
C GLN A 63 5.05 9.37 15.39
N TYR A 64 4.54 8.78 14.32
CA TYR A 64 4.59 7.33 14.11
C TYR A 64 4.95 6.97 12.68
N ALA A 65 5.53 5.78 12.54
CA ALA A 65 5.60 5.07 11.27
C ALA A 65 4.37 4.18 11.10
N ILE A 66 4.04 3.84 9.86
CA ILE A 66 2.95 2.90 9.54
C ILE A 66 3.48 1.76 8.68
N LEU A 67 3.08 0.53 8.97
CA LEU A 67 3.45 -0.65 8.18
C LEU A 67 2.32 -1.01 7.23
N SER A 68 2.60 -0.90 5.94
CA SER A 68 1.79 -1.43 4.86
C SER A 68 2.28 -2.82 4.48
N HIS A 69 1.37 -3.77 4.36
CA HIS A 69 1.73 -5.17 4.09
C HIS A 69 0.55 -5.96 3.52
N ARG A 70 0.81 -7.21 3.12
CA ARG A 70 -0.24 -8.19 2.92
C ARG A 70 -0.29 -9.13 4.11
N TRP A 71 -1.51 -9.51 4.47
CA TRP A 71 -1.76 -10.59 5.41
C TRP A 71 -1.31 -11.90 4.78
N ASN A 72 -0.62 -12.72 5.56
CA ASN A 72 -0.12 -14.00 5.11
C ASN A 72 -1.29 -14.93 4.78
N SER A 73 -1.24 -15.57 3.63
CA SER A 73 -2.24 -16.56 3.20
C SER A 73 -2.22 -17.84 4.04
N ARG A 74 -1.09 -18.14 4.70
CA ARG A 74 -0.97 -19.29 5.60
C ARG A 74 -1.58 -18.98 6.96
N ALA A 75 -2.63 -19.73 7.30
CA ALA A 75 -3.31 -19.65 8.58
C ALA A 75 -2.34 -19.69 9.77
N GLY A 76 -2.57 -18.79 10.74
CA GLY A 76 -1.79 -18.69 11.97
C GLY A 76 -0.40 -18.09 11.84
N GLN A 77 -0.01 -17.56 10.66
CA GLN A 77 1.27 -16.84 10.51
C GLN A 77 1.17 -15.35 10.80
N GLU A 78 -0.02 -14.77 10.82
CA GLU A 78 -0.26 -13.41 11.32
C GLU A 78 -0.39 -13.38 12.85
N ILE A 79 -0.17 -12.20 13.41
CA ILE A 79 -0.32 -11.92 14.84
C ILE A 79 -1.61 -11.12 15.05
N SER A 80 -2.49 -11.58 15.93
CA SER A 80 -3.71 -10.83 16.28
C SER A 80 -3.41 -9.79 17.37
N TYR A 81 -4.37 -8.88 17.60
CA TYR A 81 -4.36 -7.96 18.74
C TYR A 81 -4.14 -8.71 20.07
N GLU A 82 -4.98 -9.72 20.35
CA GLU A 82 -4.93 -10.44 21.63
C GLU A 82 -3.59 -11.16 21.84
N GLU A 83 -3.06 -11.82 20.81
CA GLU A 83 -1.78 -12.51 20.94
C GLU A 83 -0.62 -11.53 21.14
N PHE A 84 -0.65 -10.37 20.47
CA PHE A 84 0.34 -9.31 20.66
C PHE A 84 0.26 -8.69 22.05
N LEU A 85 -0.94 -8.57 22.63
CA LEU A 85 -1.16 -8.05 23.99
C LEU A 85 -0.63 -9.03 25.05
N GLN A 86 -1.02 -10.30 24.96
CA GLN A 86 -0.72 -11.29 25.99
C GLN A 86 0.73 -11.77 25.97
N SER A 87 1.27 -12.04 24.78
CA SER A 87 2.48 -12.86 24.67
C SER A 87 3.44 -12.47 23.53
N PRO A 88 3.73 -11.16 23.33
CA PRO A 88 4.52 -10.69 22.19
C PRO A 88 5.93 -11.29 22.18
N ARG A 89 6.47 -11.69 23.35
CA ARG A 89 7.82 -12.24 23.48
C ARG A 89 7.90 -13.76 23.49
N SER A 90 6.77 -14.46 23.35
CA SER A 90 6.73 -15.93 23.39
C SER A 90 7.54 -16.53 22.24
N ARG A 91 8.02 -17.77 22.43
CA ARG A 91 8.76 -18.49 21.37
C ARG A 91 7.87 -18.79 20.16
N ALA A 92 6.58 -19.04 20.38
CA ALA A 92 5.62 -19.30 19.31
C ALA A 92 5.40 -18.04 18.46
N THR A 93 5.08 -16.92 19.10
CA THR A 93 4.87 -15.61 18.46
C THR A 93 6.11 -15.18 17.67
N LYS A 94 7.31 -15.32 18.25
CA LYS A 94 8.57 -15.01 17.56
C LYS A 94 8.82 -15.83 16.30
N ARG A 95 8.19 -16.98 16.10
CA ARG A 95 8.37 -17.80 14.89
C ARG A 95 7.39 -17.43 13.76
N LYS A 96 6.37 -16.64 14.05
CA LYS A 96 5.38 -16.21 13.06
C LYS A 96 6.00 -15.23 12.07
N ILE A 97 5.76 -15.46 10.78
CA ILE A 97 6.23 -14.57 9.71
C ILE A 97 5.66 -13.15 9.92
N GLY A 98 4.39 -13.06 10.31
CA GLY A 98 3.74 -11.78 10.55
C GLY A 98 4.33 -11.00 11.73
N TYR A 99 4.87 -11.70 12.73
CA TYR A 99 5.58 -11.05 13.83
C TYR A 99 6.98 -10.56 13.41
N GLN A 100 7.67 -11.30 12.54
CA GLN A 100 9.00 -10.92 12.06
C GLN A 100 8.98 -9.59 11.29
N LYS A 101 8.01 -9.38 10.39
CA LYS A 101 7.83 -8.10 9.70
C LYS A 101 7.56 -6.93 10.67
N ILE A 102 6.82 -7.16 11.76
CA ILE A 102 6.57 -6.13 12.78
C ILE A 102 7.86 -5.78 13.55
N LEU A 103 8.66 -6.78 13.93
CA LEU A 103 9.95 -6.55 14.59
C LEU A 103 10.90 -5.74 13.71
N LEU A 104 10.96 -6.06 12.42
CA LEU A 104 11.79 -5.36 11.46
C LEU A 104 11.24 -3.95 11.19
N GLY A 105 9.92 -3.78 11.15
CA GLY A 105 9.24 -2.48 11.12
C GLY A 105 9.60 -1.61 12.33
N CYS A 106 9.54 -2.17 13.54
CA CYS A 106 9.93 -1.46 14.76
C CYS A 106 11.43 -1.12 14.77
N LYS A 107 12.27 -1.99 14.21
CA LYS A 107 13.69 -1.70 14.04
C LYS A 107 13.91 -0.55 13.06
N GLN A 108 13.22 -0.55 11.92
CA GLN A 108 13.31 0.52 10.93
C GLN A 108 12.80 1.85 11.49
N ALA A 109 11.65 1.86 12.16
CA ALA A 109 11.11 3.03 12.85
C ALA A 109 12.12 3.66 13.82
N ARG A 110 12.83 2.86 14.62
CA ARG A 110 13.89 3.36 15.51
C ARG A 110 15.09 3.96 14.77
N ILE A 111 15.46 3.40 13.61
CA ILE A 111 16.52 3.96 12.75
C ILE A 111 16.09 5.35 12.25
N ASP A 112 14.80 5.49 11.94
CA ASP A 112 14.18 6.73 11.47
C ASP A 112 13.71 7.64 12.63
N LYS A 113 14.07 7.30 13.88
CA LYS A 113 13.79 8.04 15.11
C LYS A 113 12.30 8.22 15.43
N LEU A 114 11.51 7.20 15.13
CA LEU A 114 10.08 7.12 15.45
C LEU A 114 9.86 6.07 16.54
N ASP A 115 9.26 6.48 17.65
CA ASP A 115 9.01 5.63 18.80
C ASP A 115 7.79 4.71 18.62
N TYR A 116 6.91 5.03 17.68
CA TYR A 116 5.65 4.34 17.46
C TYR A 116 5.54 3.76 16.04
N LEU A 117 4.96 2.57 15.95
CA LEU A 117 4.60 1.90 14.70
C LEU A 117 3.13 1.47 14.75
N TRP A 118 2.36 1.78 13.72
CA TRP A 118 1.02 1.22 13.53
C TRP A 118 1.03 0.06 12.54
N VAL A 119 0.31 -1.01 12.87
CA VAL A 119 0.12 -2.20 12.03
C VAL A 119 -1.29 -2.76 12.23
N ASP A 120 -2.12 -2.76 11.19
CA ASP A 120 -3.54 -3.16 11.21
C ASP A 120 -3.81 -4.52 11.89
N THR A 121 -2.96 -5.52 11.65
CA THR A 121 -3.11 -6.90 12.18
C THR A 121 -3.18 -6.99 13.71
N CYS A 122 -2.52 -6.08 14.42
CA CYS A 122 -2.44 -6.13 15.89
C CYS A 122 -2.73 -4.80 16.59
N CYS A 123 -2.86 -3.70 15.85
CA CYS A 123 -3.34 -2.43 16.40
C CYS A 123 -4.87 -2.29 16.30
N ILE A 124 -5.52 -3.14 15.51
CA ILE A 124 -6.97 -3.25 15.41
C ILE A 124 -7.38 -4.58 16.04
N ASP A 125 -8.37 -4.52 16.92
CA ASP A 125 -9.02 -5.72 17.44
C ASP A 125 -10.02 -6.23 16.40
N GLN A 126 -9.62 -7.26 15.68
CA GLN A 126 -10.41 -7.85 14.59
C GLN A 126 -11.66 -8.60 15.10
N GLU A 127 -11.75 -8.83 16.42
CA GLU A 127 -12.91 -9.45 17.05
C GLU A 127 -13.95 -8.41 17.52
N ASP A 128 -13.58 -7.13 17.58
CA ASP A 128 -14.48 -6.02 17.87
C ASP A 128 -14.90 -5.30 16.57
N ILE A 129 -16.15 -5.52 16.16
CA ILE A 129 -16.73 -4.91 14.95
C ILE A 129 -16.71 -3.38 15.02
N GLY A 130 -16.95 -2.81 16.21
CA GLY A 130 -16.96 -1.36 16.41
C GLY A 130 -15.58 -0.77 16.14
N ASP A 131 -14.54 -1.40 16.69
CA ASP A 131 -13.16 -1.01 16.46
C ASP A 131 -12.73 -1.21 15.00
N VAL A 132 -13.08 -2.33 14.37
CA VAL A 132 -12.83 -2.57 12.93
C VAL A 132 -13.48 -1.46 12.09
N HIS A 133 -14.75 -1.14 12.33
CA HIS A 133 -15.46 -0.09 11.60
C HIS A 133 -14.83 1.28 11.80
N GLN A 134 -14.47 1.64 13.04
CA GLN A 134 -13.78 2.89 13.33
C GLN A 134 -12.46 3.00 12.57
N ASN A 135 -11.62 1.96 12.62
CA ASN A 135 -10.32 1.97 11.94
C ASN A 135 -10.45 1.99 10.41
N ILE A 136 -11.39 1.24 9.84
CA ILE A 136 -11.68 1.26 8.39
C ILE A 136 -12.03 2.68 7.92
N LYS A 137 -12.88 3.38 8.68
CA LYS A 137 -13.33 4.73 8.35
C LYS A 137 -12.21 5.77 8.40
N SER A 138 -11.21 5.57 9.27
CA SER A 138 -10.09 6.48 9.51
C SER A 138 -8.77 6.05 8.86
N MET A 139 -8.71 4.89 8.20
CA MET A 139 -7.47 4.29 7.70
C MET A 139 -6.69 5.24 6.78
N PHE A 140 -7.37 5.96 5.87
CA PHE A 140 -6.72 6.95 5.02
C PHE A 140 -6.01 8.03 5.84
N ALA A 141 -6.69 8.56 6.86
CA ALA A 141 -6.15 9.61 7.72
C ALA A 141 -4.92 9.10 8.48
N TYR A 142 -4.95 7.86 8.98
CA TYR A 142 -3.79 7.23 9.63
C TYR A 142 -2.58 7.14 8.71
N TYR A 143 -2.78 6.74 7.46
CA TYR A 143 -1.68 6.71 6.48
C TYR A 143 -1.21 8.13 6.10
N GLN A 144 -2.13 9.07 5.91
CA GLN A 144 -1.84 10.46 5.54
C GLN A 144 -1.02 11.21 6.61
N HIS A 145 -1.28 10.94 7.89
CA HIS A 145 -0.63 11.61 9.01
C HIS A 145 0.55 10.83 9.59
N SER A 146 0.81 9.62 9.09
CA SER A 146 2.06 8.92 9.37
C SER A 146 3.26 9.75 8.89
N CYS A 147 4.37 9.67 9.61
CA CYS A 147 5.62 10.30 9.18
C CYS A 147 6.20 9.58 7.95
N VAL A 148 6.03 8.25 7.90
CA VAL A 148 6.51 7.38 6.84
C VAL A 148 5.72 6.08 6.82
N CYS A 149 5.45 5.59 5.60
CA CYS A 149 4.91 4.26 5.37
C CYS A 149 6.02 3.31 4.92
N TYR A 150 6.17 2.19 5.62
CA TYR A 150 7.01 1.08 5.17
C TYR A 150 6.12 0.07 4.45
N ALA A 151 6.31 -0.12 3.16
CA ALA A 151 5.60 -1.13 2.38
C ALA A 151 6.45 -2.40 2.30
N TYR A 152 5.99 -3.46 2.98
CA TYR A 152 6.66 -4.77 3.01
C TYR A 152 6.06 -5.72 1.97
N LEU A 153 6.87 -6.08 0.97
CA LEU A 153 6.51 -6.93 -0.16
C LEU A 153 7.04 -8.35 0.09
N ALA A 154 6.20 -9.17 0.73
CA ALA A 154 6.57 -10.52 1.17
C ALA A 154 6.86 -11.50 0.00
N ASP A 155 6.44 -11.16 -1.21
CA ASP A 155 6.56 -11.96 -2.43
C ASP A 155 7.69 -11.48 -3.36
N VAL A 156 8.47 -10.47 -2.95
CA VAL A 156 9.61 -9.95 -3.71
C VAL A 156 10.91 -10.43 -3.09
N ASP A 157 11.78 -10.98 -3.92
CA ASP A 157 13.16 -11.37 -3.60
C ASP A 157 14.14 -10.64 -4.52
N SER A 158 14.72 -9.54 -4.03
CA SER A 158 15.61 -8.72 -4.86
C SER A 158 16.96 -9.38 -5.17
N ASP A 159 17.38 -10.38 -4.40
CA ASP A 159 18.62 -11.11 -4.66
C ASP A 159 18.42 -12.15 -5.77
N ALA A 160 17.25 -12.79 -5.82
CA ALA A 160 16.87 -13.64 -6.95
C ALA A 160 16.80 -12.85 -8.27
N GLU A 161 16.25 -11.64 -8.24
CA GLU A 161 16.14 -10.77 -9.43
C GLU A 161 17.49 -10.35 -10.01
N LEU A 162 18.46 -10.01 -9.15
CA LEU A 162 19.81 -9.66 -9.57
C LEU A 162 20.54 -10.82 -10.26
N ASN A 163 20.27 -12.06 -9.81
CA ASN A 163 20.88 -13.25 -10.40
C ASN A 163 20.24 -13.56 -11.77
N ASP A 164 18.92 -13.41 -11.90
CA ASP A 164 18.22 -13.64 -13.16
C ASP A 164 18.71 -12.67 -14.27
N GLU A 165 18.90 -11.39 -13.95
CA GLU A 165 19.46 -10.41 -14.91
C GLU A 165 20.90 -10.75 -15.33
N LEU A 166 21.76 -11.14 -14.38
CA LEU A 166 23.12 -11.57 -14.69
C LEU A 166 23.17 -12.81 -15.58
N THR A 167 22.18 -13.71 -15.47
CA THR A 167 22.06 -14.88 -16.35
C THR A 167 21.51 -14.56 -17.74
N GLU A 168 20.59 -13.59 -17.85
CA GLU A 168 19.99 -13.16 -19.13
C GLU A 168 21.01 -12.42 -20.02
N TYR A 169 21.98 -11.70 -19.43
CA TYR A 169 23.11 -11.10 -20.14
C TYR A 169 24.37 -11.98 -20.19
N GLY A 170 24.35 -13.16 -19.56
CA GLY A 170 25.53 -13.97 -19.24
C GLY A 170 25.85 -15.17 -20.13
N THR A 171 25.13 -15.39 -21.25
CA THR A 171 25.42 -16.53 -22.15
C THR A 171 25.73 -16.08 -23.58
N CYS A 172 26.89 -15.44 -23.76
CA CYS A 172 27.64 -15.62 -25.01
C CYS A 172 28.75 -16.65 -24.75
N HIS A 173 28.60 -17.83 -25.36
CA HIS A 173 29.62 -18.86 -25.40
C HIS A 173 30.87 -18.33 -26.12
N GLN A 174 32.01 -18.17 -25.42
CA GLN A 174 33.31 -18.73 -25.78
C GLN A 174 34.23 -18.78 -24.54
N PRO A 175 34.95 -19.89 -24.26
CA PRO A 175 36.05 -19.88 -23.30
C PRO A 175 37.30 -19.26 -23.95
N ASP A 176 38.07 -18.54 -23.14
CA ASP A 176 39.39 -17.97 -23.42
C ASP A 176 39.42 -16.68 -24.27
N THR A 177 39.22 -15.54 -23.62
CA THR A 177 40.17 -14.41 -23.69
C THR A 177 39.84 -13.31 -22.67
N MET A 178 40.87 -12.55 -22.32
CA MET A 178 40.99 -11.64 -21.19
C MET A 178 39.99 -10.48 -21.14
N ILE A 179 39.76 -10.00 -19.92
CA ILE A 179 39.13 -8.73 -19.50
C ILE A 179 39.30 -7.58 -20.51
N PRO A 180 38.24 -6.81 -20.81
CA PRO A 180 38.33 -5.37 -21.03
C PRO A 180 37.51 -4.62 -19.97
N LYS A 181 38.17 -3.98 -19.00
CA LYS A 181 38.31 -2.51 -18.87
C LYS A 181 37.29 -1.67 -19.67
N LYS A 182 36.52 -0.88 -18.91
CA LYS A 182 35.97 0.45 -19.24
C LYS A 182 34.61 0.45 -19.98
N VAL A 183 33.52 0.52 -19.21
CA VAL A 183 32.34 1.31 -19.58
C VAL A 183 32.28 2.49 -18.61
N ILE A 184 32.55 3.67 -19.16
CA ILE A 184 32.46 4.99 -18.55
C ILE A 184 31.14 5.63 -19.04
N ASP A 185 30.47 6.34 -18.14
CA ASP A 185 29.47 7.41 -18.38
C ASP A 185 28.06 7.10 -18.89
N HIS A 186 27.45 5.98 -18.48
CA HIS A 186 26.00 5.93 -18.36
C HIS A 186 25.62 5.50 -16.95
N GLU A 187 24.84 6.34 -16.26
CA GLU A 187 24.11 5.96 -15.06
C GLU A 187 23.47 4.59 -15.37
N PRO A 188 23.72 3.54 -14.55
CA PRO A 188 23.22 2.21 -14.88
C PRO A 188 21.70 2.32 -15.10
N PRO A 189 21.13 1.72 -16.16
CA PRO A 189 19.69 1.76 -16.37
C PRO A 189 19.07 1.35 -15.05
N SER A 190 18.23 2.24 -14.50
CA SER A 190 17.61 2.07 -13.20
C SER A 190 17.08 0.65 -13.12
N LEU A 191 17.70 -0.18 -12.27
CA LEU A 191 17.42 -1.61 -12.21
C LEU A 191 15.90 -1.81 -12.07
N GLU A 192 15.24 -2.24 -13.16
CA GLU A 192 13.81 -2.47 -13.19
C GLU A 192 13.54 -3.82 -12.53
N PHE A 193 13.06 -3.80 -11.29
CA PHE A 193 12.74 -5.04 -10.58
C PHE A 193 11.46 -5.67 -11.19
N LYS A 194 11.64 -6.71 -12.00
CA LYS A 194 10.54 -7.48 -12.61
C LYS A 194 9.58 -8.05 -11.55
N HIS A 195 10.06 -8.44 -10.37
CA HIS A 195 9.18 -8.95 -9.31
C HIS A 195 8.52 -7.83 -8.49
N PHE A 196 9.16 -6.66 -8.34
CA PHE A 196 8.51 -5.50 -7.72
C PHE A 196 7.20 -5.17 -8.45
N LYS A 197 7.26 -4.97 -9.78
CA LYS A 197 6.09 -4.65 -10.60
C LYS A 197 4.99 -5.70 -10.53
N LYS A 198 5.37 -6.98 -10.38
CA LYS A 198 4.43 -8.11 -10.31
C LYS A 198 3.92 -8.39 -8.89
N SER A 199 4.42 -7.68 -7.89
CA SER A 199 4.07 -7.95 -6.50
C SER A 199 2.55 -7.88 -6.31
N GLU A 200 2.02 -8.87 -5.61
CA GLU A 200 0.62 -8.92 -5.22
C GLU A 200 0.23 -7.74 -4.31
N TRP A 201 1.20 -7.05 -3.70
CA TRP A 201 0.96 -5.81 -2.96
C TRP A 201 0.28 -4.74 -3.84
N HIS A 202 0.65 -4.62 -5.12
CA HIS A 202 0.01 -3.68 -6.05
C HIS A 202 -1.44 -4.03 -6.38
N ARG A 203 -1.84 -5.29 -6.15
CA ARG A 203 -3.18 -5.80 -6.44
C ARG A 203 -4.08 -5.89 -5.22
N ARG A 204 -3.60 -5.69 -3.99
CA ARG A 204 -4.47 -5.74 -2.79
C ARG A 204 -5.37 -4.49 -2.72
N GLY A 205 -6.65 -4.63 -2.40
CA GLY A 205 -7.58 -3.48 -2.29
C GLY A 205 -7.06 -2.34 -1.42
N TRP A 206 -6.87 -2.61 -0.12
CA TRP A 206 -6.47 -1.60 0.87
C TRP A 206 -5.13 -0.91 0.60
N THR A 207 -4.17 -1.58 -0.04
CA THR A 207 -2.86 -0.98 -0.38
C THR A 207 -2.98 0.23 -1.32
N LEU A 208 -4.15 0.47 -1.92
CA LEU A 208 -4.44 1.70 -2.66
C LEU A 208 -4.28 2.93 -1.77
N GLN A 209 -4.87 2.92 -0.58
CA GLN A 209 -4.75 4.04 0.37
C GLN A 209 -3.34 4.08 0.95
N GLU A 210 -2.74 2.92 1.21
CA GLU A 210 -1.40 2.81 1.78
C GLU A 210 -0.32 3.33 0.83
N LEU A 211 -0.57 3.26 -0.48
CA LEU A 211 0.26 3.83 -1.53
C LEU A 211 0.10 5.35 -1.62
N LEU A 212 -1.15 5.84 -1.59
CA LEU A 212 -1.48 7.19 -2.03
C LEU A 212 -1.61 8.21 -0.90
N ALA A 213 -2.06 7.77 0.29
CA ALA A 213 -2.28 8.66 1.42
C ALA A 213 -0.97 9.16 2.06
N PRO A 214 0.05 8.32 2.32
CA PRO A 214 1.27 8.79 3.00
C PRO A 214 2.04 9.83 2.21
N LYS A 215 2.70 10.73 2.93
CA LYS A 215 3.66 11.66 2.34
C LYS A 215 4.81 10.90 1.69
N GLU A 216 5.38 9.96 2.44
CA GLU A 216 6.52 9.13 2.02
C GLU A 216 6.20 7.64 2.16
N VAL A 217 6.60 6.85 1.15
CA VAL A 217 6.47 5.38 1.15
C VAL A 217 7.82 4.78 0.74
N PHE A 218 8.34 3.88 1.57
CA PHE A 218 9.58 3.13 1.36
C PHE A 218 9.25 1.66 1.18
N PHE A 219 9.71 1.06 0.09
CA PHE A 219 9.47 -0.34 -0.22
C PHE A 219 10.60 -1.22 0.30
N PHE A 220 10.24 -2.36 0.86
CA PHE A 220 11.15 -3.39 1.36
C PHE A 220 10.72 -4.76 0.85
N ASP A 221 11.69 -5.60 0.48
CA ASP A 221 11.45 -6.98 0.03
C ASP A 221 11.25 -7.96 1.21
N GLN A 222 11.08 -9.25 0.91
CA GLN A 222 10.86 -10.29 1.93
C GLN A 222 12.00 -10.43 2.95
N SER A 223 13.21 -9.96 2.62
CA SER A 223 14.39 -9.95 3.48
C SER A 223 14.63 -8.60 4.15
N TRP A 224 13.65 -7.68 4.04
CA TRP A 224 13.73 -6.30 4.53
C TRP A 224 14.82 -5.47 3.85
N LYS A 225 15.18 -5.79 2.60
CA LYS A 225 16.11 -5.01 1.80
C LYS A 225 15.34 -3.90 1.11
N TYR A 226 15.91 -2.69 1.15
CA TYR A 226 15.30 -1.50 0.60
C TYR A 226 15.22 -1.57 -0.94
N LEU A 227 14.03 -1.35 -1.47
CA LEU A 227 13.72 -1.42 -2.90
C LEU A 227 13.58 -0.05 -3.58
N GLY A 228 13.43 1.03 -2.82
CA GLY A 228 13.21 2.38 -3.35
C GLY A 228 12.05 3.10 -2.67
N THR A 229 11.83 4.37 -3.05
CA THR A 229 10.64 5.13 -2.63
C THR A 229 9.54 5.06 -3.69
N ARG A 230 8.31 5.44 -3.32
CA ARG A 230 7.20 5.66 -4.28
C ARG A 230 7.57 6.56 -5.44
N SER A 231 8.30 7.65 -5.19
CA SER A 231 8.70 8.59 -6.25
C SER A 231 9.72 7.98 -7.21
N VAL A 232 10.68 7.20 -6.71
CA VAL A 232 11.71 6.54 -7.54
C VAL A 232 11.09 5.41 -8.37
N ARG A 233 10.10 4.70 -7.83
CA ARG A 233 9.42 3.56 -8.48
C ARG A 233 8.15 3.93 -9.21
N ALA A 234 7.93 5.21 -9.51
CA ALA A 234 6.65 5.70 -9.97
C ALA A 234 6.21 5.08 -11.31
N ARG A 235 7.16 4.80 -12.21
CA ARG A 235 6.89 4.12 -13.49
C ARG A 235 6.48 2.67 -13.30
N GLU A 236 7.19 1.92 -12.46
CA GLU A 236 6.82 0.53 -12.17
C GLU A 236 5.46 0.45 -11.49
N ILE A 237 5.18 1.35 -10.55
CA ILE A 237 3.88 1.46 -9.87
C ILE A 237 2.77 1.82 -10.85
N GLN A 238 2.97 2.82 -11.72
CA GLN A 238 1.98 3.17 -12.76
C GLN A 238 1.69 1.95 -13.64
N SER A 239 2.73 1.26 -14.09
CA SER A 239 2.53 0.10 -14.95
C SER A 239 1.85 -1.08 -14.23
N ALA A 240 2.02 -1.22 -12.90
CA ALA A 240 1.37 -2.26 -12.10
C ALA A 240 -0.08 -1.93 -11.74
N THR A 241 -0.42 -0.64 -11.58
CA THR A 241 -1.69 -0.19 -10.97
C THR A 241 -2.60 0.60 -11.91
N GLY A 242 -2.06 1.15 -13.01
CA GLY A 242 -2.75 2.09 -13.89
C GLY A 242 -2.88 3.51 -13.33
N ILE A 243 -2.35 3.79 -12.14
CA ILE A 243 -2.39 5.14 -11.54
C ILE A 243 -1.34 6.02 -12.24
N PRO A 244 -1.68 7.25 -12.68
CA PRO A 244 -0.72 8.14 -13.33
C PRO A 244 0.56 8.45 -12.50
N GLU A 245 1.73 8.53 -13.15
CA GLU A 245 3.02 8.80 -12.50
C GLU A 245 3.02 10.10 -11.68
N ASP A 246 2.37 11.15 -12.19
CA ASP A 246 2.26 12.45 -11.55
C ASP A 246 1.44 12.40 -10.25
N VAL A 247 0.39 11.59 -10.20
CA VAL A 247 -0.37 11.29 -8.97
C VAL A 247 0.49 10.49 -8.00
N ILE A 248 1.20 9.45 -8.47
CA ILE A 248 2.09 8.62 -7.63
C ILE A 248 3.23 9.47 -7.03
N GLN A 249 3.79 10.40 -7.79
CA GLN A 249 4.82 11.33 -7.32
C GLN A 249 4.26 12.45 -6.43
N GLY A 250 2.94 12.59 -6.34
CA GLY A 250 2.27 13.66 -5.60
C GLY A 250 2.40 15.04 -6.24
N LYS A 251 2.68 15.10 -7.55
CA LYS A 251 2.66 16.34 -8.35
C LYS A 251 1.22 16.79 -8.62
N THR A 252 0.34 15.83 -8.87
CA THR A 252 -1.10 16.05 -9.04
C THR A 252 -1.82 15.59 -7.77
N CYS A 253 -2.70 16.45 -7.23
CA CYS A 253 -3.52 16.08 -6.08
C CYS A 253 -4.52 15.01 -6.51
N ILE A 254 -4.70 13.97 -5.69
CA ILE A 254 -5.65 12.88 -5.96
C ILE A 254 -7.04 13.42 -6.23
N HIS A 255 -7.49 14.43 -5.48
CA HIS A 255 -8.84 15.00 -5.62
C HIS A 255 -9.04 15.93 -6.82
N ASP A 256 -7.97 16.25 -7.54
CA ASP A 256 -8.05 16.96 -8.83
C ASP A 256 -8.25 15.98 -9.99
N VAL A 257 -8.04 14.68 -9.76
CA VAL A 257 -8.35 13.62 -10.72
C VAL A 257 -9.85 13.33 -10.69
N ASN A 258 -10.45 13.19 -11.88
CA ASN A 258 -11.87 12.87 -12.02
C ASN A 258 -12.26 11.65 -11.18
N VAL A 259 -13.39 11.74 -10.46
CA VAL A 259 -13.93 10.67 -9.62
C VAL A 259 -14.01 9.29 -10.29
N LYS A 260 -14.37 9.20 -11.58
CA LYS A 260 -14.47 7.92 -12.31
C LYS A 260 -13.10 7.27 -12.46
N GLU A 261 -12.08 8.07 -12.73
CA GLU A 261 -10.71 7.59 -12.83
C GLU A 261 -10.21 7.15 -11.45
N ARG A 262 -10.45 7.93 -10.39
CA ARG A 262 -10.15 7.51 -9.02
C ARG A 262 -10.83 6.19 -8.63
N MET A 263 -12.12 6.05 -8.94
CA MET A 263 -12.88 4.81 -8.69
C MET A 263 -12.33 3.63 -9.50
N SER A 264 -11.82 3.87 -10.70
CA SER A 264 -11.24 2.83 -11.55
C SER A 264 -9.98 2.18 -10.93
N TRP A 265 -9.28 2.86 -10.02
CA TRP A 265 -8.05 2.35 -9.41
C TRP A 265 -8.26 1.17 -8.46
N SER A 266 -9.49 0.90 -8.03
CA SER A 266 -9.80 -0.28 -7.22
C SER A 266 -10.25 -1.48 -8.05
N THR A 267 -10.69 -1.33 -9.30
CA THR A 267 -11.38 -2.42 -10.01
C THR A 267 -10.48 -3.60 -10.37
N LEU A 268 -9.18 -3.37 -10.57
CA LEU A 268 -8.18 -4.42 -10.84
C LEU A 268 -7.56 -5.00 -9.56
N ARG A 269 -8.08 -4.60 -8.40
CA ARG A 269 -7.60 -5.08 -7.10
C ARG A 269 -8.36 -6.31 -6.65
N VAL A 270 -7.78 -7.03 -5.70
CA VAL A 270 -8.28 -8.25 -5.08
C VAL A 270 -8.48 -7.98 -3.59
N THR A 271 -9.67 -8.30 -3.10
CA THR A 271 -10.08 -8.10 -1.72
C THR A 271 -10.48 -9.42 -1.07
N SER A 272 -10.29 -9.50 0.26
CA SER A 272 -10.73 -10.69 1.01
C SER A 272 -12.22 -10.65 1.31
N LYS A 273 -12.75 -9.45 1.59
CA LYS A 273 -14.17 -9.18 1.71
C LYS A 273 -14.60 -8.43 0.47
N ALA A 274 -15.57 -8.94 -0.28
CA ALA A 274 -15.92 -8.39 -1.59
C ALA A 274 -16.24 -6.87 -1.53
N PRO A 275 -17.00 -6.34 -0.55
CA PRO A 275 -17.28 -4.89 -0.42
C PRO A 275 -16.05 -4.00 -0.26
N ASP A 276 -14.90 -4.52 0.19
CA ASP A 276 -13.68 -3.73 0.29
C ASP A 276 -13.20 -3.19 -1.07
N GLN A 277 -13.69 -3.73 -2.18
CA GLN A 277 -13.40 -3.21 -3.52
C GLN A 277 -13.91 -1.76 -3.65
N ALA A 278 -15.01 -1.43 -2.96
CA ALA A 278 -15.51 -0.08 -2.80
C ALA A 278 -14.86 0.61 -1.59
N TYR A 279 -14.77 -0.04 -0.43
CA TYR A 279 -14.33 0.63 0.80
C TYR A 279 -12.86 1.07 0.78
N CYS A 280 -12.01 0.41 0.00
CA CYS A 280 -10.64 0.87 -0.23
C CYS A 280 -10.56 2.23 -0.95
N LEU A 281 -11.67 2.78 -1.45
CA LEU A 281 -11.74 4.11 -2.06
C LEU A 281 -12.14 5.24 -1.09
N PHE A 282 -12.47 4.98 0.17
CA PHE A 282 -13.03 5.99 1.09
C PHE A 282 -12.25 7.32 1.09
N GLY A 283 -11.00 7.29 1.55
CA GLY A 283 -10.19 8.50 1.59
C GLY A 283 -9.75 9.01 0.21
N ILE A 284 -9.67 8.14 -0.80
CA ILE A 284 -9.40 8.53 -2.20
C ILE A 284 -10.53 9.42 -2.73
N LEU A 285 -11.77 9.11 -2.36
CA LEU A 285 -12.94 9.88 -2.75
C LEU A 285 -13.26 11.02 -1.76
N GLY A 286 -12.69 10.98 -0.55
CA GLY A 286 -13.02 11.91 0.52
C GLY A 286 -14.44 11.72 1.04
N VAL A 287 -14.95 10.48 0.98
CA VAL A 287 -16.25 10.08 1.53
C VAL A 287 -16.14 8.76 2.25
N THR A 288 -16.91 8.61 3.30
CA THR A 288 -16.94 7.42 4.14
C THR A 288 -18.40 7.05 4.37
N ILE A 289 -18.70 5.75 4.31
CA ILE A 289 -20.00 5.17 4.66
C ILE A 289 -19.78 4.08 5.71
N GLU A 290 -20.83 3.71 6.44
CA GLU A 290 -20.74 2.58 7.37
C GLU A 290 -20.49 1.28 6.58
N PRO A 291 -19.42 0.53 6.88
CA PRO A 291 -19.16 -0.75 6.23
C PRO A 291 -20.29 -1.75 6.50
N ASP A 292 -20.80 -2.33 5.43
CA ASP A 292 -21.66 -3.51 5.43
C ASP A 292 -20.92 -4.61 4.67
N TYR A 293 -20.68 -5.75 5.32
CA TYR A 293 -19.99 -6.88 4.71
C TYR A 293 -20.94 -8.00 4.25
N SER A 294 -22.24 -7.78 4.39
CA SER A 294 -23.29 -8.67 3.87
C SER A 294 -23.73 -8.30 2.45
N GLU A 295 -23.38 -7.11 1.98
CA GLU A 295 -23.73 -6.64 0.63
C GLU A 295 -22.75 -7.12 -0.45
N ASP A 296 -23.20 -7.08 -1.70
CA ASP A 296 -22.34 -7.33 -2.86
C ASP A 296 -21.54 -6.08 -3.27
N VAL A 297 -20.55 -6.28 -4.15
CA VAL A 297 -19.67 -5.21 -4.65
C VAL A 297 -20.43 -4.08 -5.32
N LYS A 298 -21.46 -4.38 -6.13
CA LYS A 298 -22.21 -3.36 -6.89
C LYS A 298 -23.01 -2.49 -5.94
N THR A 299 -23.64 -3.10 -4.94
CA THR A 299 -24.38 -2.41 -3.88
C THR A 299 -23.45 -1.47 -3.11
N ALA A 300 -22.25 -1.94 -2.72
CA ALA A 300 -21.23 -1.12 -2.05
C ALA A 300 -20.79 0.09 -2.89
N PHE A 301 -20.52 -0.11 -4.18
CA PHE A 301 -20.15 0.98 -5.10
C PHE A 301 -21.28 1.99 -5.31
N ASN A 302 -22.54 1.54 -5.35
CA ASN A 302 -23.69 2.43 -5.48
C ASN A 302 -23.87 3.31 -4.23
N ARG A 303 -23.79 2.72 -3.03
CA ARG A 303 -23.82 3.48 -1.76
C ARG A 303 -22.68 4.50 -1.69
N LEU A 304 -21.48 4.10 -2.12
CA LEU A 304 -20.32 4.99 -2.16
C LEU A 304 -20.54 6.16 -3.14
N ARG A 305 -21.08 5.88 -4.33
CA ARG A 305 -21.45 6.92 -5.31
C ARG A 305 -22.49 7.88 -4.74
N GLU A 306 -23.54 7.37 -4.10
CA GLU A 306 -24.59 8.20 -3.48
C GLU A 306 -24.03 9.09 -2.37
N ALA A 307 -23.16 8.55 -1.52
CA ALA A 307 -22.46 9.33 -0.50
C ALA A 307 -21.58 10.43 -1.11
N TYR A 308 -20.89 10.14 -2.22
CA TYR A 308 -20.12 11.14 -2.96
C TYR A 308 -21.00 12.24 -3.54
N ILE A 309 -22.11 11.89 -4.19
CA ILE A 309 -23.06 12.87 -4.75
C ILE A 309 -23.63 13.77 -3.66
N LYS A 310 -24.01 13.17 -2.51
CA LYS A 310 -24.52 13.91 -1.36
C LYS A 310 -23.48 14.88 -0.78
N GLN A 311 -22.21 14.46 -0.73
CA GLN A 311 -21.13 15.26 -0.16
C GLN A 311 -20.65 16.37 -1.11
N TYR A 312 -20.61 16.09 -2.41
CA TYR A 312 -20.03 16.97 -3.43
C TYR A 312 -20.98 17.13 -4.65
N PRO A 313 -22.19 17.69 -4.46
CA PRO A 313 -23.21 17.73 -5.51
C PRO A 313 -22.74 18.44 -6.79
N ASP A 314 -22.08 19.59 -6.66
CA ASP A 314 -21.60 20.36 -7.81
C ASP A 314 -20.51 19.62 -8.61
N LYS A 315 -19.58 18.97 -7.91
CA LYS A 315 -18.54 18.14 -8.55
C LYS A 315 -19.14 16.91 -9.20
N ALA A 316 -20.08 16.25 -8.53
CA ALA A 316 -20.72 15.05 -9.03
C ALA A 316 -21.46 15.31 -10.35
N ILE A 317 -22.16 16.43 -10.50
CA ILE A 317 -22.82 16.80 -11.75
C ILE A 317 -21.80 16.92 -12.90
N ILE A 318 -20.67 17.58 -12.65
CA ILE A 318 -19.61 17.79 -13.65
C ILE A 318 -18.93 16.46 -14.01
N GLU A 319 -18.59 15.64 -13.01
CA GLU A 319 -17.76 14.45 -13.20
C GLU A 319 -18.58 13.23 -13.70
N PHE A 320 -19.81 13.07 -13.21
CA PHE A 320 -20.69 11.97 -13.63
C PHE A 320 -21.56 12.31 -14.85
N GLY A 321 -21.92 13.58 -15.07
CA GLY A 321 -22.76 14.02 -16.19
C GLY A 321 -24.18 13.42 -16.12
N TRP A 322 -24.71 12.94 -17.25
CA TRP A 322 -26.03 12.29 -17.28
C TRP A 322 -26.13 10.97 -16.49
N HIS A 323 -24.99 10.41 -16.05
CA HIS A 323 -24.92 9.15 -15.29
C HIS A 323 -24.93 9.35 -13.77
N VAL A 324 -25.23 10.56 -13.27
CA VAL A 324 -25.28 10.84 -11.82
C VAL A 324 -26.29 9.92 -11.11
N TYR A 325 -27.43 9.62 -11.75
CA TYR A 325 -28.55 8.91 -11.10
C TYR A 325 -28.98 7.60 -11.79
N GLY A 326 -28.06 6.88 -12.44
CA GLY A 326 -28.44 5.62 -13.08
C GLY A 326 -27.29 4.72 -13.54
N GLY A 327 -27.58 3.43 -13.60
CA GLY A 327 -26.67 2.38 -14.10
C GLY A 327 -25.72 1.80 -13.06
N ASP A 328 -25.25 0.59 -13.35
CA ASP A 328 -24.21 -0.12 -12.59
C ASP A 328 -22.85 0.56 -12.83
N ILE A 329 -22.43 1.38 -11.89
CA ILE A 329 -21.17 2.12 -11.99
C ILE A 329 -19.97 1.18 -12.04
N PHE A 330 -19.99 0.09 -11.28
CA PHE A 330 -18.87 -0.83 -11.20
C PHE A 330 -18.66 -1.55 -12.54
N SER A 331 -19.73 -2.09 -13.13
CA SER A 331 -19.66 -2.70 -14.47
C SER A 331 -19.26 -1.70 -15.55
N ASN A 332 -19.69 -0.44 -15.45
CA ASN A 332 -19.29 0.60 -16.40
C ASN A 332 -17.79 0.95 -16.29
N LEU A 333 -17.23 0.98 -15.08
CA LEU A 333 -15.80 1.18 -14.85
C LEU A 333 -14.99 0.01 -15.42
N LEU A 334 -15.43 -1.23 -15.22
CA LEU A 334 -14.79 -2.41 -15.81
C LEU A 334 -14.78 -2.36 -17.35
N LYS A 335 -15.90 -1.96 -17.97
CA LYS A 335 -15.99 -1.77 -19.43
C LYS A 335 -15.06 -0.66 -19.93
N GLN A 336 -14.94 0.46 -19.21
CA GLN A 336 -14.03 1.54 -19.59
C GLN A 336 -12.58 1.06 -19.55
N ILE A 337 -12.21 0.29 -18.53
CA ILE A 337 -10.87 -0.26 -18.41
C ILE A 337 -10.61 -1.22 -19.57
N SER A 338 -11.51 -2.18 -19.85
CA SER A 338 -11.31 -3.11 -20.96
C SER A 338 -11.21 -2.41 -22.32
N GLN A 339 -11.95 -1.31 -22.53
CA GLN A 339 -11.85 -0.50 -23.76
C GLN A 339 -10.52 0.27 -23.87
N ARG A 340 -9.97 0.79 -22.76
CA ARG A 340 -8.64 1.42 -22.75
C ARG A 340 -7.53 0.43 -23.15
N HIS A 341 -7.70 -0.87 -22.85
CA HIS A 341 -6.77 -1.92 -23.27
C HIS A 341 -6.76 -2.15 -24.80
N VAL A 342 -7.84 -1.79 -25.52
CA VAL A 342 -7.96 -2.00 -26.97
C VAL A 342 -7.32 -0.86 -27.78
N GLN A 343 -7.30 0.37 -27.24
CA GLN A 343 -6.85 1.56 -27.99
C GLN A 343 -5.38 1.98 -27.76
N GLY A 344 -4.64 1.34 -26.84
CA GLY A 344 -3.23 1.65 -26.57
C GLY A 344 -2.36 0.40 -26.48
N GLY A 345 -1.46 0.17 -27.45
CA GLY A 345 -0.37 -0.80 -27.30
C GLY A 345 0.86 -0.19 -26.59
N PRO A 346 1.84 -0.98 -26.12
CA PRO A 346 1.77 -2.31 -25.51
C PRO A 346 1.98 -2.21 -23.98
N VAL A 347 0.94 -2.45 -23.20
CA VAL A 347 1.09 -3.05 -21.87
C VAL A 347 0.64 -4.50 -22.04
N LYS A 348 1.55 -5.45 -21.81
CA LYS A 348 1.33 -6.89 -22.06
C LYS A 348 0.02 -7.36 -21.44
N LYS A 349 -0.80 -8.03 -22.28
CA LYS A 349 -2.02 -8.80 -21.97
C LYS A 349 -2.23 -9.04 -20.47
N VAL A 350 -3.26 -8.43 -19.89
CA VAL A 350 -4.03 -9.14 -18.86
C VAL A 350 -4.88 -10.12 -19.65
N ASP A 351 -4.68 -11.42 -19.43
CA ASP A 351 -5.49 -12.43 -20.09
C ASP A 351 -6.90 -12.39 -19.49
N LEU A 352 -7.81 -11.68 -20.17
CA LEU A 352 -9.21 -11.58 -19.78
C LEU A 352 -9.92 -12.95 -19.87
N HIS A 353 -9.29 -13.99 -20.42
CA HIS A 353 -9.81 -15.36 -20.44
C HIS A 353 -9.51 -16.16 -19.16
N GLU A 354 -8.65 -15.67 -18.26
CA GLU A 354 -8.50 -16.24 -16.90
C GLU A 354 -9.43 -15.57 -15.88
N LEU A 355 -10.14 -14.51 -16.26
CA LEU A 355 -11.17 -13.88 -15.44
C LEU A 355 -12.51 -14.52 -15.77
N ASP A 356 -12.82 -15.61 -15.08
CA ASP A 356 -14.16 -16.18 -15.13
C ASP A 356 -15.15 -15.16 -14.55
N ALA A 357 -15.91 -14.51 -15.44
CA ALA A 357 -16.95 -13.56 -15.06
C ALA A 357 -18.06 -14.25 -14.24
N ASN A 358 -18.10 -15.58 -14.18
CA ASN A 358 -19.08 -16.36 -13.42
C ASN A 358 -18.66 -16.65 -11.98
N GLU A 359 -17.41 -16.39 -11.56
CA GLU A 359 -17.01 -16.53 -10.14
C GLU A 359 -17.50 -15.37 -9.25
N TRP A 360 -18.07 -14.31 -9.83
CA TRP A 360 -18.44 -13.08 -9.11
C TRP A 360 -19.95 -12.83 -9.04
N THR A 361 -20.78 -13.85 -9.28
CA THR A 361 -22.25 -13.75 -9.29
C THR A 361 -22.98 -14.76 -8.40
N GLU A 362 -22.34 -15.38 -7.42
CA GLU A 362 -23.03 -16.13 -6.35
C GLU A 362 -22.61 -15.69 -4.96
#